data_AF-A0A7Y4VIE0-F1
#
_entry.id   AF-A0A7Y4VIE0-F1
#
_cell.length_a   1.000
_cell.length_b   1.000
_cell.length_c   1.000
_cell.angle_alpha   90.00
_cell.angle_beta   90.00
_cell.angle_gamma   90.00
#
_symmetry.space_group_name_H-M   'P 1'
#
loop_
_entity.id
_entity.type
_entity.pdbx_description
1 polymer ?
#
loop_
_entity_poly.entity_id
_entity_poly.type
_entity_poly.pdbx_seq_one_letter_code
_entity_poly.pdbx_strand_id
1 'polypeptide(L)'
;MQKSIIHKVLTILISLVWLINGLYAKVLGFVPRHKQIVSKILGSDISFIAVKVIGVLEICMFIWVISRKFSRLAAVMQIIIVLTMNILEFILVPDLLLFGRMNIIIALVFVCVVYVNEFIIKPKAS
;
A
#
# COMPACT_ATOMS: atom_id res chain seq x y z
N MET A 1 -26.06 9.86 -7.07
CA MET A 1 -26.09 9.09 -5.82
C MET A 1 -25.13 7.88 -5.83
N GLN A 2 -25.20 6.98 -6.82
CA GLN A 2 -24.36 5.75 -6.89
C GLN A 2 -22.84 6.00 -6.86
N LYS A 3 -22.32 7.00 -7.59
CA LYS A 3 -20.86 7.32 -7.60
C LYS A 3 -20.29 7.64 -6.20
N SER A 4 -21.08 8.28 -5.33
CA SER A 4 -20.65 8.63 -3.97
C SER A 4 -20.52 7.39 -3.08
N ILE A 5 -21.42 6.42 -3.22
CA ILE A 5 -21.36 5.14 -2.50
C ILE A 5 -20.15 4.35 -2.97
N ILE A 6 -19.97 4.20 -4.29
CA ILE A 6 -18.82 3.48 -4.87
C ILE A 6 -17.50 4.09 -4.39
N HIS A 7 -17.36 5.42 -4.44
CA HIS A 7 -16.16 6.09 -3.96
C HIS A 7 -15.87 5.82 -2.47
N LYS A 8 -16.90 5.85 -1.62
CA LYS A 8 -16.74 5.55 -0.19
C LYS A 8 -16.32 4.11 0.05
N VAL A 9 -16.98 3.15 -0.60
CA VAL A 9 -16.66 1.72 -0.48
C VAL A 9 -15.23 1.45 -0.93
N LEU A 10 -14.83 1.95 -2.11
CA LEU A 10 -13.45 1.80 -2.59
C LEU A 10 -12.45 2.44 -1.65
N THR A 11 -12.73 3.63 -1.11
CA THR A 11 -11.84 4.30 -0.15
C THR A 11 -11.64 3.47 1.12
N ILE A 12 -12.71 2.84 1.63
CA ILE A 12 -12.63 1.94 2.79
C ILE A 12 -11.83 0.69 2.45
N LEU A 13 -12.07 0.06 1.29
CA LEU A 13 -11.31 -1.12 0.87
C LEU A 13 -9.82 -0.81 0.71
N ILE A 14 -9.50 0.31 0.05
CA ILE A 14 -8.12 0.78 -0.11
C ILE A 14 -7.48 1.03 1.25
N SER A 15 -8.17 1.72 2.16
CA SER A 15 -7.62 2.02 3.48
C SER A 15 -7.39 0.73 4.30
N LEU A 16 -8.31 -0.24 4.22
CA LEU A 16 -8.13 -1.54 4.87
C LEU A 16 -6.90 -2.29 4.37
N VAL A 17 -6.53 -2.19 3.10
CA VAL A 17 -5.28 -2.78 2.57
C VAL A 17 -4.07 -2.20 3.32
N TRP A 18 -4.02 -0.88 3.53
CA TRP A 18 -2.94 -0.25 4.30
C TRP A 18 -2.94 -0.67 5.77
N LEU A 19 -4.11 -0.77 6.39
CA LEU A 19 -4.22 -1.18 7.80
C LEU A 19 -3.77 -2.64 7.98
N ILE A 20 -4.24 -3.56 7.14
CA ILE A 20 -3.89 -4.97 7.24
C ILE A 20 -2.39 -5.17 6.96
N ASN A 21 -1.84 -4.54 5.91
CA ASN A 21 -0.41 -4.64 5.62
C ASN A 21 0.45 -3.99 6.70
N GLY A 22 0.07 -2.81 7.18
CA GLY A 22 0.83 -2.07 8.17
C GLY A 22 0.80 -2.72 9.54
N LEU A 23 -0.41 -2.92 10.07
CA LEU A 23 -0.59 -3.46 11.41
C LEU A 23 -0.33 -4.96 11.46
N TYR A 24 -1.09 -5.75 10.70
CA TYR A 24 -1.06 -7.20 10.82
C TYR A 24 0.22 -7.80 10.23
N ALA A 25 0.59 -7.41 9.01
CA ALA A 25 1.74 -8.02 8.34
C ALA A 25 3.08 -7.51 8.88
N LYS A 26 3.22 -6.20 9.16
CA LYS A 26 4.50 -5.58 9.51
C LYS A 26 4.69 -5.30 11.01
N VAL A 27 3.76 -4.60 11.66
CA VAL A 27 3.91 -4.24 13.10
C VAL A 27 3.78 -5.47 14.01
N LEU A 28 2.75 -6.29 13.79
CA LEU A 28 2.54 -7.53 14.55
C LEU A 28 3.44 -8.68 14.07
N GLY A 29 4.00 -8.58 12.87
CA GLY A 29 5.00 -9.53 12.36
C GLY A 29 4.44 -10.90 11.97
N PHE A 30 3.14 -11.03 11.71
CA PHE A 30 2.51 -12.30 11.31
C PHE A 30 2.94 -12.80 9.93
N VAL A 31 3.59 -11.97 9.12
CA VAL A 31 4.08 -12.32 7.78
C VAL A 31 5.61 -12.23 7.75
N PRO A 32 6.35 -13.35 7.97
CA PRO A 32 7.82 -13.32 8.07
C PRO A 32 8.52 -12.89 6.78
N ARG A 33 7.82 -12.98 5.65
CA ARG A 33 8.31 -12.59 4.32
C ARG A 33 8.77 -11.14 4.24
N HIS A 34 8.08 -10.21 4.89
CA HIS A 34 8.48 -8.79 4.87
C HIS A 34 9.83 -8.56 5.54
N LYS A 35 10.12 -9.29 6.63
CA LYS A 35 11.44 -9.28 7.26
C LYS A 35 12.51 -9.84 6.34
N GLN A 36 12.22 -10.91 5.60
CA GLN A 36 13.16 -11.51 4.65
C GLN A 36 13.49 -10.56 3.48
N ILE A 37 12.48 -9.88 2.92
CA ILE A 37 12.67 -8.88 1.86
C ILE A 37 13.58 -7.75 2.38
N VAL A 38 13.22 -7.15 3.52
CA VAL A 38 14.01 -6.05 4.08
C VAL A 38 15.41 -6.50 4.50
N SER A 39 15.56 -7.72 5.02
CA SER A 39 16.86 -8.29 5.39
C SER A 39 17.77 -8.52 4.18
N LYS A 40 17.21 -8.87 3.01
CA LYS A 40 17.99 -8.99 1.76
C LYS A 40 18.44 -7.62 1.22
N ILE A 41 17.67 -6.55 1.49
CA ILE A 41 17.94 -5.21 0.95
C ILE A 41 18.83 -4.38 1.89
N LEU A 42 18.53 -4.36 3.20
CA LEU A 42 19.20 -3.51 4.20
C LEU A 42 20.10 -4.29 5.18
N GLY A 43 20.14 -5.63 5.10
CA GLY A 43 20.85 -6.47 6.07
C GLY A 43 19.99 -6.88 7.26
N SER A 44 20.39 -7.97 7.94
CA SER A 44 19.60 -8.61 9.02
C SER A 44 19.40 -7.72 10.22
N ASP A 45 20.39 -6.91 10.57
CA ASP A 45 20.51 -6.27 11.88
C ASP A 45 19.49 -5.14 12.06
N ILE A 46 19.16 -4.46 10.97
CA ILE A 46 18.19 -3.36 10.92
C ILE A 46 16.80 -3.79 10.41
N SER A 47 16.70 -5.01 9.85
CA SER A 47 15.49 -5.48 9.16
C SER A 47 14.22 -5.45 10.04
N PHE A 48 14.37 -5.79 11.33
CA PHE A 48 13.24 -5.81 12.26
C PHE A 48 12.69 -4.41 12.55
N ILE A 49 13.58 -3.44 12.79
CA ILE A 49 13.20 -2.05 13.07
C ILE A 49 12.63 -1.43 11.80
N ALA A 50 13.29 -1.63 10.65
CA ALA A 50 12.83 -1.09 9.37
C ALA A 50 11.43 -1.60 8.99
N VAL A 51 11.14 -2.90 9.14
CA VAL A 51 9.79 -3.44 8.88
C VAL A 51 8.74 -2.78 9.77
N LYS A 52 9.03 -2.61 11.07
CA LYS A 52 8.10 -1.96 12.00
C LYS A 52 7.86 -0.50 11.63
N VAL A 53 8.91 0.25 11.28
CA VAL A 53 8.81 1.64 10.84
C VAL A 53 7.94 1.74 9.59
N ILE A 54 8.17 0.88 8.60
CA ILE A 54 7.33 0.82 7.39
C ILE A 54 5.88 0.50 7.78
N GLY A 55 5.66 -0.46 8.70
CA GLY A 55 4.32 -0.79 9.17
C GLY A 55 3.59 0.38 9.84
N VAL A 56 4.28 1.18 10.65
CA VAL A 56 3.72 2.40 11.25
C VAL A 56 3.40 3.44 10.18
N LEU A 57 4.27 3.64 9.18
CA LEU A 57 4.01 4.55 8.06
C LEU A 57 2.76 4.13 7.27
N GLU A 58 2.55 2.83 7.07
CA GLU A 58 1.33 2.31 6.42
C GLU A 58 0.07 2.56 7.25
N ILE A 59 0.14 2.46 8.59
CA ILE A 59 -0.97 2.82 9.47
C ILE A 59 -1.25 4.34 9.38
N CYS A 60 -0.22 5.18 9.32
CA CYS A 60 -0.39 6.61 9.07
C CYS A 60 -1.06 6.87 7.72
N MET A 61 -0.71 6.11 6.67
CA MET A 61 -1.35 6.18 5.36
C MET A 61 -2.83 5.80 5.45
N PHE A 62 -3.19 4.75 6.19
CA PHE A 62 -4.57 4.38 6.48
C PHE A 62 -5.36 5.55 7.08
N ILE A 63 -4.82 6.17 8.14
CA ILE A 63 -5.43 7.32 8.81
C ILE A 63 -5.59 8.50 7.83
N TRP A 64 -4.61 8.73 6.97
CA TRP A 64 -4.67 9.81 6.00
C TRP A 64 -5.76 9.57 4.94
N VAL A 65 -5.83 8.35 4.38
CA VAL A 65 -6.84 7.97 3.39
C VAL A 65 -8.25 8.09 3.95
N ILE A 66 -8.49 7.59 5.18
CA ILE A 66 -9.83 7.65 5.79
C ILE A 66 -10.22 9.08 6.18
N SER A 67 -9.26 9.92 6.58
CA SER A 67 -9.49 11.33 6.88
C SER A 67 -9.91 12.15 5.65
N ARG A 68 -9.62 11.67 4.43
CA ARG A 68 -9.86 12.32 3.13
C ARG A 68 -9.27 13.73 2.97
N LYS A 69 -8.50 14.20 3.96
CA LYS A 69 -7.75 15.46 3.94
C LYS A 69 -6.67 15.37 2.87
N PHE A 70 -6.61 16.35 1.96
CA PHE A 70 -5.69 16.31 0.82
C PHE A 70 -5.72 14.98 0.04
N SER A 71 -6.92 14.45 -0.20
CA SER A 71 -7.15 13.12 -0.79
C SER A 71 -6.41 12.88 -2.12
N ARG A 72 -6.25 13.91 -2.96
CA ARG A 72 -5.43 13.81 -4.19
C ARG A 72 -3.96 13.54 -3.89
N LEU A 73 -3.39 14.24 -2.91
CA LEU A 73 -2.01 14.02 -2.49
C LEU A 73 -1.84 12.63 -1.87
N ALA A 74 -2.79 12.20 -1.05
CA ALA A 74 -2.80 10.85 -0.51
C ALA A 74 -2.86 9.78 -1.62
N ALA A 75 -3.66 9.96 -2.66
CA ALA A 75 -3.70 9.03 -3.79
C ALA A 75 -2.36 8.98 -4.55
N VAL A 76 -1.77 10.14 -4.86
CA VAL A 76 -0.45 10.21 -5.51
C VAL A 76 0.63 9.52 -4.67
N MET A 77 0.65 9.77 -3.36
CA MET A 77 1.59 9.12 -2.44
C MET A 77 1.40 7.60 -2.42
N GLN A 78 0.17 7.10 -2.37
CA GLN A 78 -0.10 5.65 -2.45
C GLN A 78 0.43 5.04 -3.73
N ILE A 79 0.21 5.70 -4.87
CA ILE A 79 0.67 5.22 -6.18
C ILE A 79 2.20 5.15 -6.19
N ILE A 80 2.87 6.23 -5.76
CA ILE A 80 4.34 6.29 -5.72
C ILE A 80 4.90 5.20 -4.80
N ILE A 81 4.37 5.05 -3.59
CA ILE A 81 4.85 4.05 -2.62
C ILE A 81 4.65 2.63 -3.16
N VAL A 82 3.46 2.30 -3.66
CA VAL A 82 3.15 0.96 -4.17
C VAL A 82 4.02 0.60 -5.37
N LEU A 83 4.21 1.54 -6.31
CA LEU A 83 5.10 1.31 -7.45
C LEU A 83 6.55 1.14 -7.00
N THR A 84 7.02 2.01 -6.10
CA THR A 84 8.41 1.98 -5.64
C THR A 84 8.73 0.66 -4.94
N MET A 85 7.90 0.24 -3.98
CA MET A 85 8.13 -1.01 -3.26
C MET A 85 8.03 -2.24 -4.19
N ASN A 86 7.08 -2.27 -5.13
CA ASN A 86 6.95 -3.40 -6.05
C ASN A 86 8.10 -3.47 -7.07
N ILE A 87 8.61 -2.33 -7.54
CA ILE A 87 9.79 -2.30 -8.42
C ILE A 87 11.02 -2.81 -7.66
N LEU A 88 11.22 -2.35 -6.42
CA LEU A 88 12.33 -2.84 -5.57
C LEU A 88 12.22 -4.35 -5.31
N GLU A 89 11.03 -4.84 -4.95
CA GLU A 89 10.79 -6.27 -4.74
C GLU A 89 11.00 -7.09 -6.01
N PHE A 90 10.58 -6.58 -7.17
CA PHE A 90 10.77 -7.24 -8.47
C PHE A 90 12.24 -7.38 -8.87
N ILE A 91 13.06 -6.35 -8.64
CA ILE A 91 14.46 -6.34 -9.04
C ILE A 91 15.32 -7.11 -8.03
N LEU A 92 15.15 -6.84 -6.74
CA LEU A 92 16.07 -7.30 -5.69
C LEU A 92 15.66 -8.64 -5.09
N VAL A 93 14.36 -8.95 -5.08
CA VAL A 93 13.86 -10.10 -4.32
C VAL A 93 12.75 -10.89 -5.05
N PRO A 94 12.94 -11.27 -6.33
CA PRO A 94 11.91 -11.92 -7.11
C PRO A 94 11.44 -13.26 -6.52
N ASP A 95 12.31 -13.96 -5.80
CA ASP A 95 12.01 -15.28 -5.20
C ASP A 95 11.09 -15.20 -3.97
N LEU A 96 10.97 -14.03 -3.33
CA LEU A 96 10.14 -13.80 -2.15
C LEU A 96 8.80 -13.13 -2.49
N LEU A 97 8.49 -12.96 -3.76
CA LEU A 97 7.19 -12.45 -4.21
C LEU A 97 6.14 -13.57 -4.14
N LEU A 98 4.98 -13.29 -3.53
CA LEU A 98 3.88 -14.26 -3.39
C LEU A 98 3.45 -14.89 -4.72
N PHE A 99 3.48 -14.10 -5.78
CA PHE A 99 3.09 -14.51 -7.14
C PHE A 99 4.27 -14.42 -8.10
N GLY A 100 5.51 -14.43 -7.59
CA GLY A 100 6.70 -14.17 -8.38
C GLY A 100 6.58 -12.83 -9.14
N ARG A 101 6.99 -12.83 -10.40
CA ARG A 101 6.94 -11.66 -11.29
C ARG A 101 5.53 -11.12 -11.53
N MET A 102 4.48 -11.90 -11.31
CA MET A 102 3.08 -11.45 -11.50
C MET A 102 2.62 -10.46 -10.42
N ASN A 103 3.38 -10.31 -9.32
CA ASN A 103 3.04 -9.34 -8.27
C ASN A 103 2.95 -7.90 -8.80
N ILE A 104 3.75 -7.58 -9.82
CA ILE A 104 3.72 -6.25 -10.46
C ILE A 104 2.38 -5.97 -11.15
N ILE A 105 1.71 -7.00 -11.69
CA ILE A 105 0.39 -6.84 -12.31
C ILE A 105 -0.65 -6.53 -11.25
N ILE A 106 -0.61 -7.22 -10.11
CA ILE A 106 -1.51 -6.96 -8.98
C ILE A 106 -1.29 -5.52 -8.45
N ALA A 107 -0.04 -5.10 -8.34
CA ALA A 107 0.31 -3.74 -7.94
C ALA A 107 -0.23 -2.69 -8.92
N LEU A 108 -0.11 -2.93 -10.23
CA LEU A 108 -0.67 -2.06 -11.26
C LEU A 108 -2.20 -1.98 -11.17
N VAL A 109 -2.88 -3.11 -10.96
CA VAL A 109 -4.34 -3.12 -10.75
C VAL A 109 -4.71 -2.28 -9.53
N PHE A 110 -4.00 -2.43 -8.41
CA PHE A 110 -4.25 -1.63 -7.21
C PHE A 110 -4.04 -0.13 -7.46
N VAL A 111 -2.95 0.24 -8.12
CA VAL A 111 -2.65 1.62 -8.52
C VAL A 111 -3.76 2.19 -9.41
N CYS A 112 -4.23 1.42 -10.40
CA CYS A 112 -5.36 1.82 -11.25
C CYS A 112 -6.64 2.03 -10.43
N VAL A 113 -6.94 1.15 -9.47
CA VAL A 113 -8.11 1.32 -8.59
C VAL A 113 -8.01 2.61 -7.76
N VAL A 114 -6.84 2.90 -7.19
CA VAL A 114 -6.60 4.15 -6.44
C VAL A 114 -6.78 5.37 -7.34
N TYR A 115 -6.20 5.34 -8.54
CA TYR A 115 -6.30 6.44 -9.52
C TYR A 115 -7.75 6.68 -9.95
N VAL A 116 -8.46 5.63 -10.36
CA VAL A 116 -9.86 5.70 -10.81
C VAL A 116 -10.75 6.19 -9.67
N ASN A 117 -10.56 5.69 -8.44
CA ASN A 117 -11.35 6.11 -7.28
C ASN A 117 -11.21 7.61 -6.98
N GLU A 118 -10.00 8.16 -7.04
CA GLU A 118 -9.74 9.55 -6.66
C GLU A 118 -9.94 10.55 -7.80
N PHE A 119 -9.57 10.22 -9.04
CA PHE A 119 -9.56 11.17 -10.16
C PHE A 119 -10.79 11.07 -11.06
N ILE A 120 -11.47 9.91 -11.10
CA ILE A 120 -12.60 9.67 -12.03
C ILE A 120 -13.92 9.55 -11.27
N ILE A 121 -13.97 8.71 -10.23
CA ILE A 121 -15.21 8.40 -9.51
C ILE A 121 -15.55 9.48 -8.48
N LYS A 122 -14.53 10.10 -7.87
CA LYS A 122 -14.71 11.14 -6.86
C LYS A 122 -15.69 12.20 -7.35
N PRO A 123 -16.84 12.38 -6.66
CA PRO A 123 -17.76 13.44 -7.02
C PRO A 123 -17.07 14.79 -6.87
N LYS A 124 -17.15 15.63 -7.91
CA LYS A 124 -16.80 17.05 -7.75
C LYS A 124 -17.69 17.61 -6.66
N ALA A 125 -17.10 18.28 -5.67
CA ALA A 125 -17.89 19.04 -4.71
C ALA A 125 -18.71 20.05 -5.52
N SER A 126 -20.04 19.90 -5.47
CA SER A 126 -20.97 20.96 -5.90
C SER A 126 -20.87 22.15 -4.97
#